data_AF-A0A0X8X3J0-F1
#
_entry.id   AF-A0A0X8X3J0-F1
#
_cell.length_a   1.000
_cell.length_b   1.000
_cell.length_c   1.000
_cell.angle_alpha   90.00
_cell.angle_beta   90.00
_cell.angle_gamma   90.00
#
_symmetry.space_group_name_H-M   'P 1'
#
loop_
_entity.id
_entity.type
_entity.pdbx_description
1 polymer ?
#
loop_
_entity_poly.entity_id
_entity_poly.type
_entity_poly.pdbx_seq_one_letter_code
_entity_poly.pdbx_strand_id
1 'polypeptide(L)'
;MIQYAGYTPLNYYTGRNSCIGLRENDEGQYDHITAPTAYCHGAAMMVRKTAIEKAGIMNENFFLYYEELDWGEHIKRAGYQAWVCTDALIYHKESVSVGKNSRLKEYFMNRNRILFIRRNAPFFKKIIFYFYFILMVVPRNVVNYIKAKNYNYISALIQAVWWNLTHNKNSKDLGYH
;
A
#
# COMPACT_ATOMS: atom_id res chain seq x y z
N MET A 1 10.40 -18.63 -6.61
CA MET A 1 10.37 -17.55 -5.59
C MET A 1 8.96 -17.01 -5.53
N ILE A 2 8.36 -17.08 -4.36
CA ILE A 2 6.96 -16.71 -4.15
C ILE A 2 6.83 -15.19 -4.06
N GLN A 3 5.81 -14.64 -4.73
CA GLN A 3 5.52 -13.21 -4.69
C GLN A 3 4.41 -12.87 -3.69
N TYR A 4 3.43 -13.75 -3.54
CA TYR A 4 2.26 -13.50 -2.70
C TYR A 4 1.56 -14.82 -2.33
N ALA A 5 1.37 -15.03 -1.02
CA ALA A 5 0.50 -16.07 -0.46
C ALA A 5 -0.50 -15.51 0.56
N GLY A 6 -0.64 -14.18 0.61
CA GLY A 6 -1.49 -13.47 1.57
C GLY A 6 -0.88 -12.15 2.05
N TYR A 7 -1.64 -11.42 2.85
CA TYR A 7 -1.21 -10.20 3.53
C TYR A 7 -1.60 -10.24 5.01
N THR A 8 -0.72 -9.72 5.86
CA THR A 8 -1.06 -9.39 7.25
C THR A 8 -2.01 -8.18 7.30
N PRO A 9 -2.80 -8.01 8.38
CA PRO A 9 -3.53 -6.77 8.62
C PRO A 9 -2.61 -5.55 8.62
N LEU A 10 -3.11 -4.41 8.14
CA LEU A 10 -2.35 -3.17 8.15
C LEU A 10 -2.28 -2.59 9.56
N ASN A 11 -1.06 -2.31 10.01
CA ASN A 11 -0.84 -1.68 11.30
C ASN A 11 -1.05 -0.16 11.17
N TYR A 12 -2.14 0.36 11.72
CA TYR A 12 -2.46 1.79 11.62
C TYR A 12 -1.44 2.73 12.29
N TYR A 13 -0.61 2.26 13.23
CA TYR A 13 0.45 3.07 13.84
C TYR A 13 1.63 3.28 12.89
N THR A 14 1.89 2.31 12.01
CA THR A 14 2.99 2.38 11.04
C THR A 14 2.49 2.60 9.62
N GLY A 15 1.22 2.40 9.30
CA GLY A 15 0.71 2.41 7.92
C GLY A 15 1.37 1.37 7.02
N ARG A 16 1.73 0.20 7.57
CA ARG A 16 2.37 -0.89 6.82
C ARG A 16 1.75 -2.24 7.16
N ASN A 17 1.80 -3.13 6.20
CA ASN A 17 1.57 -4.56 6.33
C ASN A 17 2.77 -5.33 5.75
N SER A 18 2.73 -6.65 5.86
CA SER A 18 3.70 -7.56 5.27
C SER A 18 2.99 -8.54 4.35
N CYS A 19 3.64 -8.85 3.22
CA CYS A 19 3.21 -9.91 2.33
C CYS A 19 3.72 -11.26 2.86
N ILE A 20 2.84 -12.26 2.88
CA ILE A 20 3.13 -13.63 3.27
C ILE A 20 3.73 -14.36 2.07
N GLY A 21 4.82 -15.11 2.28
CA GLY A 21 5.55 -15.82 1.22
C GLY A 21 6.47 -14.94 0.36
N LEU A 22 6.54 -13.62 0.60
CA LEU A 22 7.31 -12.73 -0.26
C LEU A 22 8.81 -13.07 -0.23
N ARG A 23 9.36 -13.40 -1.41
CA ARG A 23 10.77 -13.78 -1.63
C ARG A 23 11.19 -15.11 -1.01
N GLU A 24 10.23 -15.90 -0.54
CA GLU A 24 10.53 -17.26 -0.11
C GLU A 24 10.77 -18.16 -1.33
N ASN A 25 11.60 -19.19 -1.14
CA ASN A 25 11.68 -20.27 -2.12
C ASN A 25 10.35 -21.01 -2.15
N ASP A 26 9.99 -21.49 -3.34
CA ASP A 26 8.76 -22.25 -3.50
C ASP A 26 9.09 -23.73 -3.26
N GLU A 27 8.75 -24.21 -2.07
CA GLU A 27 8.98 -25.59 -1.61
C GLU A 27 7.63 -26.31 -1.38
N GLY A 28 6.53 -25.74 -1.89
CA GLY A 28 5.15 -26.22 -1.68
C GLY A 28 4.53 -25.81 -0.34
N GLN A 29 5.16 -24.90 0.41
CA GLN A 29 4.72 -24.51 1.76
C GLN A 29 3.38 -23.75 1.78
N TYR A 30 2.90 -23.31 0.61
CA TYR A 30 1.61 -22.65 0.46
C TYR A 30 0.68 -23.36 -0.52
N ASP A 31 0.95 -24.59 -0.92
CA ASP A 31 0.11 -25.31 -1.87
C ASP A 31 -1.27 -25.64 -1.26
N HIS A 32 -2.30 -25.58 -2.10
CA HIS A 32 -3.68 -25.97 -1.75
C HIS A 32 -4.30 -25.22 -0.56
N ILE A 33 -3.91 -23.96 -0.36
CA ILE A 33 -4.44 -23.10 0.69
C ILE A 33 -5.61 -22.28 0.15
N THR A 34 -6.76 -22.42 0.80
CA THR A 34 -7.87 -21.48 0.69
C THR A 34 -8.16 -20.91 2.07
N ALA A 35 -7.76 -19.66 2.32
CA ALA A 35 -7.83 -19.07 3.65
C ALA A 35 -8.12 -17.56 3.62
N PRO A 36 -8.68 -16.99 4.71
CA PRO A 36 -8.81 -15.55 4.85
C PRO A 36 -7.45 -14.84 4.79
N THR A 37 -7.42 -13.69 4.14
CA THR A 37 -6.26 -12.77 4.10
C THR A 37 -6.74 -11.37 4.44
N ALA A 38 -5.85 -10.49 4.91
CA ALA A 38 -6.24 -9.11 5.18
C ALA A 38 -6.55 -8.32 3.91
N TYR A 39 -5.81 -8.57 2.83
CA TYR A 39 -5.93 -7.90 1.53
C TYR A 39 -5.59 -8.88 0.41
N CYS A 40 -6.13 -8.63 -0.79
CA CYS A 40 -5.75 -9.34 -2.02
C CYS A 40 -4.65 -8.57 -2.77
N HIS A 41 -3.93 -9.24 -3.66
CA HIS A 41 -2.88 -8.63 -4.48
C HIS A 41 -3.40 -8.21 -5.86
N GLY A 42 -3.05 -6.99 -6.29
CA GLY A 42 -3.46 -6.34 -7.55
C GLY A 42 -3.31 -7.16 -8.81
N ALA A 43 -2.16 -7.86 -8.91
CA ALA A 43 -1.80 -8.64 -10.09
C ALA A 43 -2.83 -9.74 -10.44
N ALA A 44 -3.57 -10.23 -9.45
CA ALA A 44 -4.56 -11.28 -9.66
C ALA A 44 -5.61 -11.29 -8.54
N MET A 45 -6.79 -10.75 -8.84
CA MET A 45 -7.92 -10.80 -7.93
C MET A 45 -9.23 -10.97 -8.68
N MET A 46 -10.18 -11.61 -8.01
CA MET A 46 -11.57 -11.67 -8.43
C MET A 46 -12.42 -11.04 -7.33
N VAL A 47 -13.34 -10.16 -7.73
CA VAL A 47 -14.20 -9.42 -6.79
C VAL A 47 -15.65 -9.61 -7.20
N ARG A 48 -16.51 -9.91 -6.22
CA ARG A 48 -17.95 -10.02 -6.47
C ARG A 48 -18.50 -8.67 -6.91
N LYS A 49 -19.32 -8.64 -7.96
CA LYS A 49 -19.99 -7.42 -8.43
C LYS A 49 -20.70 -6.67 -7.30
N THR A 50 -21.42 -7.39 -6.44
CA THR A 50 -22.14 -6.82 -5.29
C THR A 50 -21.21 -6.19 -4.24
N ALA A 51 -19.96 -6.65 -4.12
CA ALA A 51 -18.97 -6.00 -3.27
C ALA A 51 -18.54 -4.65 -3.84
N ILE A 52 -18.35 -4.57 -5.16
CA ILE A 52 -18.02 -3.31 -5.86
C ILE A 52 -19.18 -2.32 -5.75
N GLU A 53 -20.42 -2.78 -5.98
CA GLU A 53 -21.63 -1.94 -5.88
C GLU A 53 -21.79 -1.31 -4.50
N LYS A 54 -21.41 -2.02 -3.42
CA LYS A 54 -21.48 -1.51 -2.05
C LYS A 54 -20.26 -0.69 -1.61
N ALA A 55 -19.05 -1.09 -2.00
CA ALA A 55 -17.81 -0.48 -1.55
C ALA A 55 -17.34 0.70 -2.44
N GLY A 56 -17.84 0.76 -3.68
CA GLY A 56 -17.35 1.63 -4.74
C GLY A 56 -16.15 1.03 -5.47
N ILE A 57 -15.69 1.75 -6.49
CA ILE A 57 -14.47 1.40 -7.24
C ILE A 57 -13.19 1.84 -6.49
N MET A 58 -12.05 1.31 -6.93
CA MET A 58 -10.74 1.70 -6.41
C MET A 58 -10.49 3.20 -6.63
N ASN A 59 -9.87 3.84 -5.65
CA ASN A 59 -9.67 5.29 -5.68
C ASN A 59 -8.46 5.69 -6.52
N GLU A 60 -8.71 6.31 -7.67
CA GLU A 60 -7.70 6.81 -8.61
C GLU A 60 -6.71 7.80 -7.97
N ASN A 61 -7.09 8.45 -6.86
CA ASN A 61 -6.21 9.35 -6.14
C ASN A 61 -4.92 8.67 -5.66
N PHE A 62 -4.92 7.35 -5.48
CA PHE A 62 -3.70 6.62 -5.15
C PHE A 62 -2.76 6.47 -6.35
N PHE A 63 -3.29 6.33 -7.57
CA PHE A 63 -2.56 6.01 -8.81
C PHE A 63 -1.75 4.70 -8.75
N LEU A 64 -0.79 4.59 -7.84
CA LEU A 64 0.03 3.40 -7.59
C LEU A 64 0.42 3.28 -6.11
N TYR A 65 0.39 2.05 -5.58
CA TYR A 65 0.59 1.67 -4.17
C TYR A 65 -0.51 2.14 -3.22
N TYR A 66 -0.89 1.25 -2.29
CA TYR A 66 -1.96 1.42 -1.28
C TYR A 66 -3.39 1.54 -1.83
N GLU A 67 -3.57 1.63 -3.14
CA GLU A 67 -4.86 1.62 -3.84
C GLU A 67 -5.68 0.37 -3.51
N GLU A 68 -5.02 -0.80 -3.56
CA GLU A 68 -5.63 -2.10 -3.25
C GLU A 68 -5.99 -2.21 -1.76
N LEU A 69 -5.14 -1.64 -0.90
CA LEU A 69 -5.34 -1.67 0.55
C LEU A 69 -6.51 -0.78 0.96
N ASP A 70 -6.60 0.45 0.40
CA ASP A 70 -7.73 1.37 0.64
C ASP A 70 -9.03 0.73 0.18
N TRP A 71 -9.02 0.11 -1.01
CA TRP A 71 -10.19 -0.57 -1.54
C TRP A 71 -10.58 -1.79 -0.72
N GLY A 72 -9.61 -2.59 -0.27
CA GLY A 72 -9.83 -3.72 0.63
C GLY A 72 -10.48 -3.31 1.96
N GLU A 73 -10.05 -2.18 2.56
CA GLU A 73 -10.71 -1.63 3.76
C GLU A 73 -12.17 -1.24 3.49
N HIS A 74 -12.47 -0.69 2.32
CA HIS A 74 -13.83 -0.32 1.94
C HIS A 74 -14.71 -1.55 1.70
N ILE A 75 -14.19 -2.56 0.98
CA ILE A 75 -14.85 -3.85 0.78
C ILE A 75 -15.14 -4.54 2.11
N LYS A 76 -14.19 -4.49 3.05
CA LYS A 76 -14.36 -5.02 4.41
C LYS A 76 -15.47 -4.29 5.17
N ARG A 77 -15.52 -2.96 5.11
CA ARG A 77 -16.61 -2.16 5.72
C ARG A 77 -17.97 -2.45 5.09
N ALA A 78 -18.00 -2.86 3.82
CA ALA A 78 -19.21 -3.32 3.13
C ALA A 78 -19.65 -4.74 3.53
N GLY A 79 -18.93 -5.39 4.46
CA GLY A 79 -19.28 -6.71 5.03
C GLY A 79 -18.68 -7.91 4.30
N TYR A 80 -17.74 -7.70 3.37
CA TYR A 80 -17.07 -8.79 2.66
C TYR A 80 -15.72 -9.14 3.28
N GLN A 81 -15.21 -10.32 2.94
CA GLN A 81 -13.90 -10.80 3.37
C GLN A 81 -13.00 -11.03 2.15
N ALA A 82 -11.70 -10.82 2.34
CA ALA A 82 -10.68 -11.18 1.37
C ALA A 82 -10.15 -12.59 1.67
N TRP A 83 -9.96 -13.37 0.62
CA TRP A 83 -9.46 -14.75 0.69
C TRP A 83 -8.34 -14.94 -0.33
N VAL A 84 -7.36 -15.76 0.02
CA VAL A 84 -6.34 -16.26 -0.91
C VAL A 84 -6.67 -17.70 -1.28
N CYS A 85 -6.47 -18.05 -2.55
CA CYS A 85 -6.59 -19.40 -3.09
C CYS A 85 -5.31 -19.68 -3.88
N THR A 86 -4.44 -20.54 -3.37
CA THR A 86 -3.13 -20.80 -3.96
C THR A 86 -3.13 -21.90 -5.02
N ASP A 87 -4.27 -22.57 -5.24
CA ASP A 87 -4.48 -23.46 -6.40
C ASP A 87 -4.45 -22.70 -7.74
N ALA A 88 -4.77 -21.40 -7.71
CA ALA A 88 -4.68 -20.52 -8.87
C ALA A 88 -3.29 -19.88 -8.98
N LEU A 89 -2.35 -20.62 -9.58
CA LEU A 89 -0.97 -20.14 -9.78
C LEU A 89 -0.88 -19.12 -10.92
N ILE A 90 -0.27 -17.96 -10.65
CA ILE A 90 -0.08 -16.89 -11.63
C ILE A 90 1.38 -16.46 -11.66
N TYR A 91 2.00 -16.61 -12.84
CA TYR A 91 3.36 -16.14 -13.08
C TYR A 91 3.36 -14.65 -13.38
N HIS A 92 3.68 -13.86 -12.36
CA HIS A 92 3.86 -12.44 -12.53
C HIS A 92 5.33 -12.15 -12.86
N LYS A 93 5.59 -11.83 -14.13
CA LYS A 93 6.90 -11.33 -14.56
C LYS A 93 7.03 -9.92 -14.00
N GLU A 94 7.75 -9.77 -12.88
CA GLU A 94 7.99 -8.47 -12.22
C GLU A 94 8.28 -7.41 -13.28
N SER A 95 7.29 -6.55 -13.52
CA SER A 95 7.41 -5.53 -14.55
C SER A 95 8.24 -4.38 -14.02
N VAL A 96 9.35 -4.18 -14.70
CA VAL A 96 10.36 -3.11 -14.64
C VAL A 96 9.74 -1.72 -14.90
N SER A 97 8.41 -1.60 -14.98
CA SER A 97 7.67 -0.41 -15.42
C SER A 97 7.83 0.78 -14.48
N VAL A 98 7.94 0.54 -13.18
CA VAL A 98 8.34 1.55 -12.19
C VAL A 98 9.70 1.13 -11.65
N GLY A 99 10.78 1.58 -12.30
CA GLY A 99 12.15 1.19 -11.94
C GLY A 99 12.37 1.10 -10.42
N LYS A 100 13.08 0.05 -9.97
CA LYS A 100 13.12 -0.40 -8.55
C LYS A 100 13.37 0.73 -7.54
N ASN A 101 14.10 1.77 -7.95
CA ASN A 101 14.35 3.01 -7.22
C ASN A 101 14.04 4.21 -8.13
N SER A 102 12.83 4.77 -8.05
CA SER A 102 12.47 5.98 -8.78
C SER A 102 11.89 7.04 -7.85
N ARG A 103 12.08 8.31 -8.20
CA ARG A 103 11.50 9.46 -7.49
C ARG A 103 9.96 9.36 -7.42
N LEU A 104 9.35 8.84 -8.48
CA LEU A 104 7.91 8.56 -8.56
C LEU A 104 7.46 7.59 -7.48
N LYS A 105 8.17 6.46 -7.35
CA LYS A 105 7.90 5.46 -6.32
C LYS A 105 8.04 6.04 -4.92
N GLU A 106 9.11 6.78 -4.65
CA GLU A 106 9.31 7.41 -3.34
C GLU A 106 8.21 8.41 -2.99
N TYR A 107 7.78 9.22 -3.97
CA TYR A 107 6.66 10.14 -3.77
C TYR A 107 5.38 9.38 -3.41
N PHE A 108 4.91 8.48 -4.29
CA PHE A 108 3.63 7.80 -4.11
C PHE A 108 3.63 6.87 -2.90
N MET A 109 4.72 6.14 -2.62
CA MET A 109 4.81 5.29 -1.41
C MET A 109 4.63 6.09 -0.12
N ASN A 110 5.29 7.25 0.01
CA ASN A 110 5.18 8.06 1.23
C ASN A 110 3.85 8.82 1.28
N ARG A 111 3.45 9.43 0.17
CA ARG A 111 2.23 10.21 0.04
C ARG A 111 0.99 9.34 0.30
N ASN A 112 0.95 8.15 -0.29
CA ASN A 112 -0.18 7.23 -0.19
C ASN A 112 -0.23 6.51 1.15
N ARG A 113 0.91 6.23 1.78
CA ARG A 113 0.94 5.73 3.16
C ARG A 113 0.25 6.69 4.12
N ILE A 114 0.51 8.00 4.00
CA ILE A 114 -0.16 9.01 4.80
C ILE A 114 -1.65 9.11 4.41
N LEU A 115 -1.97 9.14 3.11
CA LEU A 115 -3.34 9.22 2.62
C LEU A 115 -4.20 8.04 3.10
N PHE A 116 -3.66 6.82 3.06
CA PHE A 116 -4.33 5.63 3.54
C PHE A 116 -4.72 5.79 5.03
N ILE A 117 -3.80 6.25 5.87
CA ILE A 117 -4.09 6.52 7.29
C ILE A 117 -5.16 7.61 7.44
N ARG A 118 -5.08 8.68 6.63
CA ARG A 118 -6.08 9.77 6.66
C ARG A 118 -7.49 9.26 6.36
N ARG A 119 -7.62 8.27 5.47
CA ARG A 119 -8.89 7.71 5.00
C ARG A 119 -9.43 6.61 5.91
N ASN A 120 -8.56 5.76 6.44
CA ASN A 120 -8.97 4.49 7.05
C ASN A 120 -8.72 4.40 8.56
N ALA A 121 -7.77 5.16 9.12
CA ALA A 121 -7.40 5.01 10.51
C ALA A 121 -8.33 5.79 11.47
N PRO A 122 -8.67 5.21 12.64
CA PRO A 122 -9.29 5.94 13.74
C PRO A 122 -8.47 7.14 14.20
N PHE A 123 -9.13 8.15 14.78
CA PHE A 123 -8.52 9.44 15.13
C PHE A 123 -7.25 9.30 16.00
N PHE A 124 -7.30 8.54 17.10
CA PHE A 124 -6.14 8.37 17.97
C PHE A 124 -4.97 7.66 17.29
N LYS A 125 -5.24 6.61 16.50
CA LYS A 125 -4.19 5.88 15.77
C LYS A 125 -3.53 6.77 14.70
N LYS A 126 -4.31 7.65 14.08
CA LYS A 126 -3.82 8.66 13.12
C LYS A 126 -2.87 9.67 13.77
N ILE A 127 -3.19 10.17 14.96
CA ILE A 127 -2.28 11.07 15.69
C ILE A 127 -0.95 10.37 15.99
N ILE A 128 -1.00 9.15 16.53
CA ILE A 128 0.20 8.37 16.85
C ILE A 128 1.02 8.10 15.58
N PHE A 129 0.35 7.75 14.48
CA PHE A 129 1.02 7.57 13.19
C PHE A 129 1.74 8.84 12.73
N TYR A 130 1.15 10.03 12.87
CA TYR A 130 1.83 11.27 12.47
C TYR A 130 3.09 11.54 13.30
N PHE A 131 3.03 11.35 14.62
CA PHE A 131 4.22 11.45 15.47
C PHE A 131 5.28 10.43 15.06
N TYR A 132 4.90 9.15 14.89
CA TYR A 132 5.82 8.12 14.42
C TYR A 132 6.42 8.46 13.04
N PHE A 133 5.60 8.94 12.10
CA PHE A 133 6.03 9.24 10.76
C PHE A 133 7.04 10.41 10.75
N ILE A 134 6.73 11.50 11.45
CA ILE A 134 7.58 12.70 11.49
C ILE A 134 8.85 12.45 12.32
N LEU A 135 8.76 11.77 13.47
CA LEU A 135 9.90 11.61 14.37
C LEU A 135 10.81 10.44 14.00
N MET A 136 10.28 9.39 13.37
CA MET A 136 11.05 8.17 13.07
C MET A 136 11.21 7.92 11.57
N VAL A 137 10.15 8.04 10.78
CA VAL A 137 10.21 7.68 9.35
C VAL A 137 10.95 8.73 8.55
N VAL A 138 10.59 10.01 8.71
CA VAL A 138 11.19 11.12 7.95
C VAL A 138 12.70 11.22 8.19
N PRO A 139 13.21 11.29 9.45
CA PRO A 139 14.65 11.38 9.68
C PRO A 139 15.42 10.17 9.16
N ARG A 140 14.91 8.96 9.40
CA ARG A 140 15.52 7.73 8.89
C ARG A 140 15.62 7.73 7.37
N ASN A 141 14.55 8.11 6.68
CA ASN A 141 14.54 8.16 5.22
C ASN A 141 15.50 9.24 4.70
N VAL A 142 15.49 10.44 5.28
CA VAL A 142 16.43 11.53 4.92
C VAL A 142 17.88 11.08 5.07
N VAL A 143 18.25 10.47 6.20
CA VAL A 143 19.61 9.94 6.42
C VAL A 143 19.97 8.90 5.36
N ASN A 144 19.05 7.98 5.04
CA ASN A 144 19.28 6.97 4.01
C ASN A 144 19.46 7.59 2.62
N TYR A 145 18.68 8.61 2.27
CA TYR A 145 18.80 9.31 0.98
C TYR A 145 20.12 10.07 0.87
N ILE A 146 20.57 10.72 1.95
CA ILE A 146 21.88 11.39 2.00
C ILE A 146 23.02 10.38 1.81
N LYS A 147 22.99 9.26 2.55
CA LYS A 147 23.99 8.19 2.43
C LYS A 147 24.05 7.61 1.02
N ALA A 148 22.89 7.47 0.37
CA ALA A 148 22.78 6.97 -1.00
C ALA A 148 23.01 8.06 -2.08
N LYS A 149 23.32 9.31 -1.71
CA LYS A 149 23.47 10.48 -2.61
C LYS A 149 22.23 10.75 -3.50
N ASN A 150 21.04 10.32 -3.07
CA ASN A 150 19.77 10.47 -3.79
C ASN A 150 18.97 11.67 -3.26
N TYR A 151 19.51 12.88 -3.41
CA TYR A 151 18.90 14.09 -2.84
C TYR A 151 17.52 14.42 -3.42
N ASN A 152 17.25 13.99 -4.65
CA ASN A 152 15.93 14.12 -5.29
C ASN A 152 14.81 13.36 -4.57
N TYR A 153 15.12 12.37 -3.72
CA TYR A 153 14.12 11.65 -2.91
C TYR A 153 13.71 12.44 -1.68
N ILE A 154 14.58 13.32 -1.18
CA ILE A 154 14.24 14.23 -0.08
C ILE A 154 13.16 15.19 -0.56
N SER A 155 13.31 15.77 -1.75
CA SER A 155 12.27 16.66 -2.31
C SER A 155 10.97 15.91 -2.58
N ALA A 156 11.01 14.67 -3.06
CA ALA A 156 9.82 13.84 -3.22
C ALA A 156 9.12 13.55 -1.88
N LEU A 157 9.87 13.25 -0.82
CA LEU A 157 9.33 13.04 0.52
C LEU A 157 8.67 14.32 1.07
N ILE A 158 9.31 15.48 0.91
CA ILE A 158 8.75 16.77 1.34
C ILE A 158 7.46 17.07 0.57
N GLN A 159 7.45 16.88 -0.76
CA GLN A 159 6.26 17.06 -1.59
C GLN A 159 5.13 16.11 -1.16
N ALA A 160 5.44 14.85 -0.86
CA ALA A 160 4.48 13.86 -0.38
C ALA A 160 3.80 14.27 0.94
N VAL A 161 4.59 14.82 1.88
CA VAL A 161 4.07 15.35 3.15
C VAL A 161 3.26 16.63 2.90
N TRP A 162 3.80 17.56 2.12
CA TRP A 162 3.16 18.83 1.80
C TRP A 162 1.79 18.64 1.14
N TRP A 163 1.68 17.72 0.19
CA TRP A 163 0.42 17.38 -0.45
C TRP A 163 -0.63 16.94 0.58
N ASN A 164 -0.25 16.13 1.56
CA ASN A 164 -1.18 15.64 2.58
C ASN A 164 -1.66 16.73 3.55
N LEU A 165 -0.91 17.82 3.69
CA LEU A 165 -1.28 18.99 4.50
C LEU A 165 -2.19 19.96 3.74
N THR A 166 -2.01 20.05 2.42
CA THR A 166 -2.67 21.07 1.57
C THR A 166 -3.89 20.55 0.80
N HIS A 167 -3.95 19.25 0.52
CA HIS A 167 -5.00 18.66 -0.31
C HIS A 167 -6.00 17.82 0.49
N ASN A 168 -7.25 17.80 0.03
CA ASN A 168 -8.28 16.92 0.57
C ASN A 168 -7.97 15.44 0.25
N LYS A 169 -8.39 14.52 1.14
CA LYS A 169 -8.28 13.07 0.94
C LYS A 169 -9.02 12.53 -0.30
N ASN A 170 -9.93 13.32 -0.88
CA ASN A 170 -10.68 13.02 -2.10
C ASN A 170 -10.26 13.92 -3.29
N SER A 171 -9.11 14.60 -3.20
CA SER A 171 -8.57 15.39 -4.33
C SER A 171 -8.38 14.54 -5.58
N LYS A 172 -8.60 15.13 -6.76
CA LYS A 172 -8.22 14.55 -8.05
C LYS A 172 -6.81 14.97 -8.50
N ASP A 173 -6.28 16.03 -7.90
CA ASP A 173 -4.90 16.44 -8.11
C ASP A 173 -3.97 15.51 -7.31
N LEU A 174 -3.14 14.78 -8.05
CA LEU A 174 -2.15 13.86 -7.51
C LEU A 174 -0.94 14.57 -6.90
N GLY A 175 -0.68 15.84 -7.26
CA GLY A 175 0.42 16.65 -6.73
C GLY A 175 1.80 16.16 -7.13
N TYR A 176 1.90 15.49 -8.28
CA TYR A 176 3.15 15.02 -8.88
C TYR A 176 3.29 15.66 -10.26
N HIS A 177 4.19 16.64 -10.36
CA HIS A 177 4.56 17.34 -11.58
C HIS A 177 6.06 17.18 -11.84
#